data_AF-A0A349PXG9-F1
#
_entry.id   AF-A0A349PXG9-F1
#
_cell.length_a   1.000
_cell.length_b   1.000
_cell.length_c   1.000
_cell.angle_alpha   90.00
_cell.angle_beta   90.00
_cell.angle_gamma   90.00
#
_symmetry.space_group_name_H-M   'P 1'
#
loop_
_entity.id
_entity.type
_entity.pdbx_description
1 polymer ?
#
loop_
_entity_poly.entity_id
_entity_poly.type
_entity_poly.pdbx_seq_one_letter_code
_entity_poly.pdbx_strand_id
1 'polypeptide(L)'
;DMCMIDHLDDIMDAGIDCIKIEGRAKSAYYAAIVTGAYRHVLDDVAAGRKVDPVWRDEVEHVSHRHYSTGFYYGQPGQYYDNSRYIRDWQ
;
A
#
# COMPACT_ATOMS: atom_id res chain seq x y z
N ASP A 1 -2.82 1.43 -8.88
CA ASP A 1 -3.25 2.19 -7.69
C ASP A 1 -2.03 2.80 -7.00
N MET A 2 -2.24 3.74 -6.07
CA MET A 2 -1.13 4.27 -5.27
C MET A 2 -0.90 3.37 -4.05
N CYS A 3 0.35 2.98 -3.79
CA CYS A 3 0.74 2.21 -2.62
C CYS A 3 2.11 2.69 -2.12
N MET A 4 2.20 2.95 -0.82
CA MET A 4 3.42 3.46 -0.16
C MET A 4 3.87 2.53 0.97
N ILE A 5 3.41 1.28 0.99
CA ILE A 5 3.71 0.34 2.09
C ILE A 5 5.21 0.08 2.25
N ASP A 6 5.96 0.09 1.14
CA ASP A 6 7.42 -0.09 1.11
C ASP A 6 8.22 1.16 1.51
N HIS A 7 7.52 2.27 1.79
CA HIS A 7 8.09 3.61 1.97
C HIS A 7 7.55 4.30 3.24
N LEU A 8 7.04 3.52 4.19
CA LEU A 8 6.42 4.07 5.39
C LEU A 8 7.44 4.69 6.36
N ASP A 9 8.71 4.30 6.25
CA ASP A 9 9.84 4.99 6.90
C ASP A 9 10.00 6.42 6.38
N ASP A 10 10.06 6.64 5.06
CA ASP A 10 10.14 7.97 4.46
C ASP A 10 8.94 8.85 4.88
N ILE A 11 7.74 8.27 4.92
CA ILE A 11 6.52 8.96 5.34
C ILE A 11 6.59 9.39 6.81
N MET A 12 7.11 8.53 7.68
CA MET A 12 7.29 8.83 9.10
C MET A 12 8.37 9.89 9.31
N ASP A 13 9.51 9.78 8.61
CA ASP A 13 10.61 10.73 8.68
C ASP A 13 10.23 12.12 8.17
N ALA A 14 9.29 12.19 7.22
CA ALA A 14 8.69 13.45 6.77
C ALA A 14 7.77 14.13 7.82
N GLY A 15 7.51 13.49 8.97
CA GLY A 15 6.67 14.01 10.04
C GLY A 15 5.17 13.90 9.76
N ILE A 16 4.75 12.92 8.97
CA ILE A 16 3.32 12.69 8.66
C ILE A 16 2.67 11.86 9.78
N ASP A 17 1.69 12.45 10.47
CA ASP A 17 0.99 11.79 11.59
C ASP A 17 -0.22 10.93 11.15
N CYS A 18 -0.75 11.14 9.95
CA CYS A 18 -1.98 10.50 9.50
C CYS A 18 -1.93 10.09 8.03
N ILE A 19 -2.28 8.83 7.78
CA ILE A 19 -2.41 8.26 6.43
C ILE A 19 -3.88 7.92 6.20
N LYS A 20 -4.39 8.30 5.03
CA LYS A 20 -5.75 7.95 4.59
C LYS A 20 -5.70 6.80 3.60
N ILE A 21 -6.37 5.70 3.93
CA ILE A 21 -6.61 4.59 3.01
C ILE A 21 -7.96 4.81 2.31
N GLU A 22 -7.97 4.79 0.97
CA GLU A 22 -9.21 4.91 0.18
C GLU A 22 -9.84 3.53 0.00
N GLY A 23 -11.12 3.40 0.37
CA GLY A 23 -11.87 2.15 0.26
C GLY A 23 -13.35 2.31 -0.09
N ARG A 24 -13.81 3.46 -0.61
CA ARG A 24 -15.25 3.75 -0.80
C ARG A 24 -15.95 2.75 -1.71
N ALA A 25 -15.22 2.23 -2.70
CA ALA A 25 -15.71 1.24 -3.65
C ALA A 25 -15.09 -0.15 -3.41
N LYS A 26 -14.59 -0.41 -2.20
CA LYS A 26 -13.90 -1.65 -1.83
C LYS A 26 -14.70 -2.41 -0.78
N SER A 27 -14.44 -3.70 -0.65
CA SER A 27 -15.08 -4.54 0.36
C SER A 27 -14.54 -4.24 1.76
N ALA A 28 -15.29 -4.65 2.79
CA ALA A 28 -14.79 -4.62 4.17
C ALA A 28 -13.51 -5.45 4.33
N TYR A 29 -13.38 -6.56 3.60
CA TYR A 29 -12.17 -7.38 3.57
C TYR A 29 -10.96 -6.60 3.05
N TYR A 30 -11.09 -5.89 1.92
CA TYR A 30 -10.02 -5.02 1.41
C TYR A 30 -9.59 -3.99 2.46
N ALA A 31 -10.55 -3.32 3.08
CA ALA A 31 -10.26 -2.30 4.08
C ALA A 31 -9.50 -2.89 5.28
N ALA A 32 -9.88 -4.08 5.74
CA ALA A 32 -9.23 -4.76 6.84
C ALA A 32 -7.78 -5.17 6.50
N ILE A 33 -7.56 -5.81 5.35
CA ILE A 33 -6.23 -6.28 4.93
C ILE A 33 -5.28 -5.11 4.73
N VAL A 34 -5.67 -4.09 3.95
CA VAL A 34 -4.78 -2.94 3.67
C VAL A 34 -4.47 -2.16 4.93
N THR A 35 -5.47 -1.94 5.81
CA THR A 35 -5.24 -1.23 7.07
C THR A 35 -4.34 -2.03 8.01
N GLY A 36 -4.54 -3.34 8.12
CA GLY A 36 -3.72 -4.24 8.93
C GLY A 36 -2.27 -4.26 8.48
N ALA A 37 -2.04 -4.45 7.17
CA ALA A 37 -0.71 -4.46 6.59
C ALA A 37 0.04 -3.14 6.87
N TYR A 38 -0.59 -1.99 6.62
CA TYR A 38 0.03 -0.69 6.92
C TYR A 38 0.32 -0.52 8.42
N ARG A 39 -0.57 -0.95 9.32
CA ARG A 39 -0.34 -0.86 10.77
C ARG A 39 0.87 -1.68 11.20
N HIS A 40 0.98 -2.93 10.73
CA HIS A 40 2.10 -3.79 11.08
C HIS A 40 3.43 -3.22 10.58
N VAL A 41 3.49 -2.71 9.35
CA VAL A 41 4.69 -2.06 8.83
C VAL A 41 5.05 -0.82 9.65
N LEU A 42 4.07 0.05 9.96
CA LEU A 42 4.30 1.22 10.81
C LEU A 42 4.82 0.84 12.21
N ASP A 43 4.30 -0.25 12.80
CA ASP A 43 4.75 -0.74 14.11
C ASP A 43 6.18 -1.31 14.08
N ASP A 44 6.57 -1.96 13.00
CA ASP A 44 7.93 -2.46 12.81
C ASP A 44 8.91 -1.32 12.56
N VAL A 45 8.58 -0.38 11.67
CA VAL A 45 9.38 0.81 11.39
C VAL A 45 9.57 1.65 12.66
N ALA A 46 8.49 1.94 13.40
CA ALA A 46 8.55 2.71 14.65
C ALA A 46 9.44 2.05 15.72
N ALA A 47 9.56 0.73 15.70
CA ALA A 47 10.39 -0.02 16.64
C ALA A 47 11.80 -0.30 16.13
N GLY A 48 12.16 0.19 14.93
CA GLY A 48 13.44 -0.13 14.29
C GLY A 48 13.61 -1.61 13.94
N ARG A 49 12.50 -2.34 13.79
CA ARG A 49 12.51 -3.76 13.37
C ARG A 49 12.50 -3.86 11.86
N LYS A 50 13.07 -4.95 11.35
CA LYS A 50 12.94 -5.30 9.94
C LYS A 50 11.49 -5.63 9.63
N VAL A 51 10.95 -4.97 8.62
CA VAL A 51 9.60 -5.22 8.10
C VAL A 51 9.51 -6.63 7.49
N ASP A 52 8.49 -7.38 7.86
CA ASP A 52 8.19 -8.68 7.26
C ASP A 52 7.60 -8.49 5.84
N PRO A 53 8.19 -9.10 4.79
CA PRO A 53 7.68 -8.99 3.43
C PRO A 53 6.25 -9.52 3.26
N VAL A 54 5.71 -10.31 4.19
CA VAL A 54 4.32 -10.77 4.17
C VAL A 54 3.34 -9.60 4.05
N TRP A 55 3.63 -8.45 4.66
CA TRP A 55 2.71 -7.30 4.61
C TRP A 55 2.64 -6.68 3.22
N ARG A 56 3.73 -6.76 2.46
CA ARG A 56 3.76 -6.33 1.06
C ARG A 56 2.96 -7.27 0.16
N ASP A 57 2.99 -8.56 0.49
CA ASP A 57 2.27 -9.63 -0.20
C ASP A 57 0.75 -9.53 0.06
N GLU A 58 0.34 -9.25 1.30
CA GLU A 58 -1.06 -9.04 1.68
C GLU A 58 -1.75 -7.95 0.85
N VAL A 59 -1.04 -6.86 0.52
CA VAL A 59 -1.63 -5.82 -0.35
C VAL A 59 -1.68 -6.25 -1.82
N GLU A 60 -0.82 -7.15 -2.30
CA GLU A 60 -0.96 -7.74 -3.66
C GLU A 60 -2.16 -8.70 -3.75
N HIS A 61 -2.53 -9.35 -2.64
CA HIS A 61 -3.62 -10.33 -2.62
C HIS A 61 -5.02 -9.73 -2.70
N VAL A 62 -5.18 -8.43 -2.49
CA VAL A 62 -6.47 -7.75 -2.61
C VAL A 62 -6.68 -7.18 -4.01
N SER A 63 -7.94 -7.00 -4.44
CA SER A 63 -8.21 -6.41 -5.77
C SER A 63 -7.65 -4.99 -5.90
N HIS A 64 -6.67 -4.83 -6.77
CA HIS A 64 -5.96 -3.58 -7.03
C HIS A 64 -5.63 -3.45 -8.53
N ARG A 65 -5.19 -2.26 -8.96
CA ARG A 65 -4.45 -2.11 -10.22
C ARG A 65 -2.97 -1.96 -9.90
N HIS A 66 -2.09 -2.31 -10.84
CA HIS A 66 -0.63 -2.11 -10.76
C HIS A 66 -0.23 -0.94 -9.87
N TYR A 67 0.54 -1.25 -8.83
CA TYR A 67 0.92 -0.27 -7.85
C TYR A 67 1.95 0.72 -8.37
N SER A 68 1.93 1.91 -7.80
CA SER A 68 2.90 2.97 -8.02
C SER A 68 3.01 3.82 -6.77
N THR A 69 4.12 4.53 -6.63
CA THR A 69 4.33 5.52 -5.58
C THR A 69 3.73 6.89 -5.94
N GLY A 70 2.92 6.95 -7.00
CA GLY A 70 2.42 8.22 -7.53
C GLY A 70 3.56 9.17 -7.88
N PHE A 71 3.49 10.40 -7.38
CA PHE A 71 4.46 11.46 -7.66
C PHE A 71 5.57 11.60 -6.60
N TYR A 72 5.64 10.72 -5.59
CA TYR A 72 6.58 10.88 -4.47
C TYR A 72 8.06 10.80 -4.88
N TYR A 73 8.38 9.96 -5.88
CA TYR A 73 9.77 9.72 -6.32
C TYR A 73 10.00 10.06 -7.79
N GLY A 74 9.21 10.98 -8.34
CA GLY A 74 9.30 11.43 -9.73
C GLY A 74 8.01 11.25 -10.50
N GLN A 75 8.09 11.43 -11.82
CA GLN A 75 6.92 11.32 -12.70
C GLN A 75 6.45 9.86 -12.76
N PRO A 76 5.21 9.53 -12.35
CA PRO A 76 4.67 8.20 -12.54
C PRO A 76 4.49 7.95 -14.03
N GLY A 77 4.90 6.76 -14.47
CA GLY A 77 4.56 6.27 -15.81
C GLY A 77 3.07 6.00 -15.95
N GLN A 78 2.64 5.80 -17.19
CA GLN A 78 1.27 5.39 -17.51
C GLN A 78 1.27 3.92 -17.91
N TYR A 79 0.37 3.14 -17.31
CA TYR A 79 0.13 1.76 -17.73
C TYR A 79 -0.91 1.73 -18.85
N TYR A 80 -0.53 1.22 -20.03
CA TYR A 80 -1.35 1.31 -21.25
C TYR A 80 -2.05 0.00 -21.66
N ASP A 81 -1.64 -1.15 -21.12
CA ASP A 81 -2.12 -2.45 -21.62
C ASP A 81 -3.61 -2.67 -21.36
N ASN A 82 -4.08 -2.34 -20.15
CA ASN A 82 -5.49 -2.40 -19.80
C ASN A 82 -5.77 -1.64 -18.48
N SER A 83 -7.06 -1.46 -18.17
CA SER A 83 -7.54 -0.81 -16.93
C SER A 83 -8.12 -1.81 -15.91
N ARG A 84 -7.88 -3.10 -16.11
CA ARG A 84 -8.47 -4.18 -15.30
C ARG A 84 -7.86 -4.20 -13.91
N TYR A 85 -8.65 -4.67 -12.96
CA TYR A 85 -8.15 -5.00 -11.64
C TYR A 85 -7.49 -6.38 -11.69
N ILE A 86 -6.34 -6.49 -11.02
CA ILE A 86 -5.68 -7.74 -10.67
C ILE A 86 -6.47 -8.36 -9.52
N ARG A 87 -6.77 -9.66 -9.62
CA ARG A 87 -7.65 -10.41 -8.71
C ARG A 87 -7.28 -11.88 -8.66
N ASP A 88 -5.99 -12.18 -8.57
CA ASP A 88 -5.52 -13.55 -8.73
C ASP A 88 -5.88 -14.45 -7.52
N TRP A 89 -6.38 -13.84 -6.44
CA TRP A 89 -6.61 -14.44 -5.13
C TRP A 89 -8.06 -14.29 -4.62
N GLN A 90 -8.99 -13.86 -5.49
CA GLN A 90 -10.42 -13.67 -5.16
C GLN A 90 -11.34 -14.52 -6.02
#